data_AF-A0A829GC89-F1
#
_entry.id   AF-A0A829GC89-F1
#
_cell.length_a   1.000
_cell.length_b   1.000
_cell.length_c   1.000
_cell.angle_alpha   90.00
_cell.angle_beta   90.00
_cell.angle_gamma   90.00
#
_symmetry.space_group_name_H-M   'P 1'
#
loop_
_entity.id
_entity.type
_entity.pdbx_description
1 polymer ?
#
loop_
_entity_poly.entity_id
_entity_poly.type
_entity_poly.pdbx_seq_one_letter_code
_entity_poly.pdbx_strand_id
1 'polypeptide(L)'
;GTVDSAMADPRIVFREALKLSATNLIMVHNHPSGDPSPSQADRDTTTRFQLAAALLGMHLIDHLIVGGERYYSFARDDPEFN
;
A
#
# COMPACT_ATOMS: atom_id res chain seq x y z
N GLY A 1 11.29 -5.94 -1.75
CA GLY A 1 12.68 -5.41 -1.71
C GLY A 1 13.16 -5.32 -0.27
N THR A 2 14.45 -5.46 0.02
CA THR A 2 14.97 -5.65 1.41
C THR A 2 15.98 -4.60 1.90
N VAL A 3 16.21 -3.48 1.21
CA VAL A 3 17.33 -2.59 1.59
C VAL A 3 16.92 -1.34 2.37
N ASP A 4 15.68 -0.88 2.29
CA ASP A 4 15.16 0.14 3.21
C ASP A 4 13.65 -0.03 3.24
N SER A 5 13.13 -0.84 4.16
CA SER A 5 11.73 -0.72 4.54
C SER A 5 11.59 0.64 5.20
N ALA A 6 11.45 1.69 4.39
CA ALA A 6 10.83 2.93 4.81
C ALA A 6 9.49 2.50 5.36
N MET A 7 9.44 2.24 6.67
CA MET A 7 8.25 1.82 7.37
C MET A 7 7.27 2.95 7.15
N ALA A 8 6.37 2.77 6.17
CA ALA A 8 5.28 3.68 5.93
C ALA A 8 4.42 3.60 7.19
N ASP A 9 4.68 4.49 8.15
CA ASP A 9 3.92 4.51 9.39
C ASP A 9 2.55 5.08 9.07
N PRO A 10 1.45 4.32 9.26
CA PRO A 10 0.10 4.81 9.01
C PRO A 10 -0.14 6.17 9.67
N ARG A 11 0.42 6.42 10.87
CA ARG A 11 0.23 7.69 11.59
C ARG A 11 0.69 8.89 10.78
N ILE A 12 1.80 8.77 10.06
CA ILE A 12 2.36 9.88 9.27
C ILE A 12 1.54 10.05 8.00
N VAL A 13 1.21 8.96 7.31
CA VAL A 13 0.45 9.00 6.06
C VAL A 13 -0.96 9.53 6.28
N PHE A 14 -1.70 8.99 7.26
CA PHE A 14 -3.06 9.42 7.55
C PHE A 14 -3.13 10.84 8.11
N ARG A 15 -2.11 11.30 8.85
CA ARG A 15 -2.04 12.72 9.25
C ARG A 15 -2.04 13.65 8.05
N GLU A 16 -1.27 13.34 7.00
CA GLU A 16 -1.25 14.16 5.79
C GLU A 16 -2.53 13.97 4.95
N ALA A 17 -3.04 12.73 4.84
CA ALA A 17 -4.29 12.45 4.15
C ALA A 17 -5.48 13.24 4.75
N LEU A 18 -5.57 13.28 6.08
CA LEU A 18 -6.60 14.04 6.80
C LEU A 18 -6.46 15.56 6.56
N LYS A 19 -5.24 16.10 6.59
CA LYS A 19 -5.00 17.53 6.28
C LYS A 19 -5.46 17.89 4.87
N LEU A 20 -5.31 16.96 3.94
CA LEU A 20 -5.74 17.12 2.55
C LEU A 20 -7.23 16.80 2.33
N SER A 21 -7.97 16.44 3.38
CA SER A 21 -9.37 16.00 3.28
C SER A 21 -9.55 14.85 2.29
N ALA A 22 -8.55 13.95 2.21
CA ALA A 22 -8.62 12.78 1.35
C ALA A 22 -9.66 11.78 1.90
N THR A 23 -10.45 11.21 1.00
CA THR A 23 -11.40 10.11 1.32
C THR A 23 -10.83 8.75 0.95
N ASN A 24 -9.83 8.72 0.07
CA ASN A 24 -9.28 7.51 -0.54
C ASN A 24 -7.77 7.61 -0.65
N LEU A 25 -7.11 6.45 -0.61
CA LEU A 25 -5.66 6.30 -0.71
C LEU A 25 -5.32 5.29 -1.79
N ILE A 26 -4.21 5.52 -2.48
CA ILE A 26 -3.52 4.50 -3.27
C ILE A 26 -2.08 4.46 -2.76
N MET A 27 -1.59 3.28 -2.44
CA MET A 27 -0.20 3.07 -2.07
C MET A 27 0.59 2.59 -3.28
N VAL A 28 1.83 3.04 -3.40
CA VAL A 28 2.74 2.58 -4.45
C VAL A 28 4.10 2.38 -3.82
N HIS A 29 4.73 1.23 -4.05
CA HIS A 29 6.14 1.05 -3.74
C HIS A 29 6.86 0.27 -4.84
N ASN A 30 8.18 0.45 -4.93
CA ASN A 30 8.99 -0.14 -5.98
C ASN A 30 9.75 -1.37 -5.48
N HIS A 31 9.87 -2.38 -6.35
CA HIS A 31 10.78 -3.50 -6.21
C HIS A 31 11.97 -3.31 -7.16
N PRO A 32 13.14 -2.86 -6.66
CA PRO A 32 14.34 -2.67 -7.48
C PRO A 32 14.83 -3.96 -8.17
N SER A 33 14.44 -5.12 -7.66
CA SER A 33 14.70 -6.43 -8.27
C SER A 33 14.04 -6.59 -9.65
N GLY A 34 13.02 -5.78 -9.96
CA GLY A 34 12.23 -5.89 -11.18
C GLY A 34 11.09 -6.90 -11.11
N ASP A 35 10.98 -7.66 -10.02
CA ASP A 35 9.86 -8.57 -9.77
C ASP A 35 8.81 -7.88 -8.87
N PRO A 36 7.60 -7.60 -9.38
CA PRO A 36 6.55 -6.93 -8.60
C PRO A 36 5.79 -7.88 -7.68
N SER A 37 6.15 -9.17 -7.58
CA SER A 37 5.47 -10.11 -6.70
C SER A 37 5.50 -9.63 -5.23
N PRO A 38 4.36 -9.58 -4.53
CA PRO A 38 4.30 -9.08 -3.17
C PRO A 38 4.98 -10.04 -2.20
N SER A 39 5.81 -9.48 -1.31
CA SER A 39 6.32 -10.18 -0.15
C SER A 39 5.27 -10.26 0.97
N GLN A 40 5.51 -11.08 2.00
CA GLN A 40 4.66 -11.09 3.18
C GLN A 40 4.61 -9.72 3.88
N ALA A 41 5.73 -9.00 3.92
CA ALA A 41 5.78 -7.66 4.51
C ALA A 41 4.91 -6.65 3.75
N ASP A 42 4.80 -6.79 2.42
CA ASP A 42 3.94 -5.94 1.59
C ASP A 42 2.47 -6.21 1.93
N ARG A 43 2.09 -7.50 2.05
CA ARG A 43 0.74 -7.93 2.45
C ARG A 43 0.37 -7.41 3.85
N ASP A 44 1.25 -7.62 4.83
CA ASP A 44 1.04 -7.14 6.20
C ASP A 44 0.88 -5.62 6.26
N THR A 45 1.66 -4.90 5.44
CA THR A 45 1.55 -3.44 5.29
C THR A 45 0.22 -3.05 4.67
N THR A 46 -0.20 -3.69 3.58
CA THR A 46 -1.51 -3.46 2.94
C THR A 46 -2.64 -3.61 3.94
N THR A 47 -2.69 -4.74 4.66
CA THR A 47 -3.72 -5.03 5.66
C THR A 47 -3.74 -3.98 6.77
N ARG A 48 -2.56 -3.59 7.27
CA ARG A 48 -2.45 -2.55 8.30
C ARG A 48 -3.01 -1.21 7.83
N PHE A 49 -2.77 -0.82 6.58
CA PHE A 49 -3.29 0.41 6.01
C PHE A 49 -4.80 0.34 5.71
N GLN A 50 -5.32 -0.80 5.24
CA GLN A 50 -6.76 -1.01 5.06
C GLN A 50 -7.52 -0.83 6.38
N LEU A 51 -7.04 -1.49 7.45
CA LEU A 51 -7.64 -1.38 8.78
C LEU A 51 -7.60 0.06 9.31
N ALA A 52 -6.47 0.76 9.14
CA ALA A 52 -6.35 2.15 9.56
C ALA A 52 -7.23 3.10 8.74
N ALA A 53 -7.36 2.88 7.42
CA ALA A 53 -8.25 3.64 6.56
C ALA A 53 -9.71 3.46 6.99
N ALA A 54 -10.14 2.22 7.21
CA ALA A 54 -11.50 1.90 7.64
C ALA A 54 -11.87 2.58 8.97
N LEU A 55 -10.96 2.59 9.94
CA LEU A 55 -11.16 3.29 11.22
C LEU A 55 -11.35 4.81 11.08
N LEU A 56 -10.81 5.40 10.01
CA LEU A 56 -10.89 6.82 9.73
C LEU A 56 -11.99 7.17 8.70
N GLY A 57 -12.80 6.19 8.28
CA GLY A 57 -13.82 6.40 7.24
C GLY A 57 -13.23 6.65 5.84
N MET A 58 -12.03 6.13 5.58
CA MET A 58 -11.36 6.19 4.28
C MET A 58 -11.21 4.80 3.67
N HIS A 59 -10.83 4.74 2.40
CA HIS A 59 -10.56 3.48 1.70
C HIS A 59 -9.15 3.46 1.10
N LEU A 60 -8.41 2.36 1.31
CA LEU A 60 -7.25 2.04 0.48
C LEU A 60 -7.77 1.36 -0.79
N ILE A 61 -7.76 2.10 -1.91
CA ILE A 61 -8.35 1.66 -3.18
C ILE A 61 -7.45 0.68 -3.91
N ASP A 62 -6.12 0.84 -3.79
CA ASP A 62 -5.16 -0.10 -4.33
C ASP A 62 -3.80 0.03 -3.63
N HIS A 63 -3.01 -1.02 -3.71
CA HIS A 63 -1.58 -1.01 -3.43
C HIS A 63 -0.85 -1.54 -4.67
N LEU A 64 -0.02 -0.70 -5.28
CA LEU A 64 0.72 -1.03 -6.49
C LEU A 64 2.18 -1.34 -6.14
N ILE A 65 2.65 -2.52 -6.53
CA ILE A 65 4.08 -2.86 -6.50
C ILE A 65 4.61 -2.73 -7.92
N VAL A 66 5.56 -1.83 -8.14
CA VAL A 66 6.14 -1.58 -9.46
C VAL A 66 7.52 -2.22 -9.57
N GLY A 67 7.75 -3.01 -10.62
CA GLY A 67 9.02 -3.69 -10.86
C GLY A 67 9.28 -3.88 -12.36
N GLY A 68 10.41 -3.36 -12.85
CA GLY A 68 10.74 -3.40 -14.28
C GLY A 68 9.67 -2.69 -15.12
N GLU A 69 9.17 -3.36 -16.17
CA GLU A 69 8.07 -2.87 -17.02
C GLU A 69 6.69 -3.40 -16.59
N ARG A 70 6.57 -3.88 -15.35
CA ARG A 70 5.37 -4.57 -14.85
C ARG A 70 4.98 -4.04 -13.48
N TYR A 71 3.77 -4.38 -13.05
CA TYR A 71 3.29 -4.10 -11.71
C TYR A 71 2.34 -5.18 -11.22
N TYR A 72 2.24 -5.29 -9.90
CA TYR A 72 1.21 -6.05 -9.20
C TYR A 72 0.22 -5.05 -8.59
N SER A 73 -1.07 -5.27 -8.80
CA SER A 73 -2.15 -4.48 -8.18
C SER A 73 -2.84 -5.36 -7.17
N PHE A 74 -2.82 -4.99 -5.89
CA PHE A 74 -3.55 -5.75 -4.88
C PHE A 74 -5.05 -5.76 -5.18
N ALA A 75 -5.63 -4.64 -5.63
CA ALA A 75 -7.05 -4.56 -5.96
C ALA A 75 -7.48 -5.50 -7.10
N ARG A 76 -6.59 -5.79 -8.05
CA ARG A 76 -6.89 -6.67 -9.19
C ARG A 76 -6.47 -8.11 -8.95
N ASP A 77 -5.29 -8.30 -8.36
CA ASP A 77 -4.55 -9.56 -8.40
C ASP A 77 -4.53 -10.29 -7.04
N ASP A 78 -5.00 -9.65 -5.96
CA ASP A 78 -5.04 -10.24 -4.62
C ASP A 78 -6.48 -10.62 -4.20
N PRO A 79 -6.79 -11.91 -3.98
CA PRO A 79 -8.13 -12.35 -3.63
C PRO A 79 -8.57 -11.94 -2.21
N GLU A 80 -7.63 -11.55 -1.35
CA GLU A 80 -7.91 -11.14 0.03
C GLU A 80 -8.06 -9.61 0.17
N PHE A 81 -7.84 -8.86 -0.91
CA PHE A 81 -7.93 -7.41 -0.89
C PHE A 81 -9.39 -6.95 -0.99
N ASN A 82 -9.97 -6.53 0.14
CA ASN A 82 -11.27 -5.86 0.20
C ASN A 82 -11.33 -4.87 1.38
#